data_AF-A0A060C3G6-F1
#
_entry.id   AF-A0A060C3G6-F1
#
_cell.length_a   1.000
_cell.length_b   1.000
_cell.length_c   1.000
_cell.angle_alpha   90.00
_cell.angle_beta   90.00
_cell.angle_gamma   90.00
#
_symmetry.space_group_name_H-M   'P 1'
#
loop_
_entity.id
_entity.type
_entity.pdbx_description
1 polymer ?
#
loop_
_entity_poly.entity_id
_entity_poly.type
_entity_poly.pdbx_seq_one_letter_code
_entity_poly.pdbx_strand_id
1 'polypeptide(L)'
;ERQVFFFCPQGIAPDREGFENVFPCVYVVGALVGTEFREATGEFTELDRGFEFYAPQAFSQQGSNTDSVVIMGWAGNAGEDSQPSLETGGWVHTLTLPRRMTLHSGRVHQSPAIDPAELAHFSVRRDDGGEGVVTSLNRAFRLVSSWS
;
A
#
# COMPACT_ATOMS: atom_id res chain seq x y z
N GLU A 1 -21.29 -13.51 -4.66
CA GLU A 1 -20.44 -12.32 -4.46
C GLU A 1 -19.05 -12.79 -4.07
N ARG A 2 -17.98 -12.16 -4.56
CA ARG A 2 -16.59 -12.55 -4.21
C ARG A 2 -15.96 -11.46 -3.37
N GLN A 3 -15.25 -11.85 -2.33
CA GLN A 3 -14.50 -10.94 -1.46
C GLN A 3 -13.00 -11.18 -1.61
N VAL A 4 -12.23 -10.16 -1.27
CA VAL A 4 -10.77 -10.20 -1.19
C VAL A 4 -10.38 -10.27 0.28
N PHE A 5 -9.58 -11.25 0.65
CA PHE A 5 -8.94 -11.30 1.95
C PHE A 5 -7.43 -11.14 1.75
N PHE A 6 -6.86 -10.08 2.33
CA PHE A 6 -5.43 -9.81 2.26
C PHE A 6 -4.81 -9.78 3.65
N PHE A 7 -3.57 -10.23 3.75
CA PHE A 7 -2.83 -10.36 5.00
C PHE A 7 -1.31 -10.44 4.73
N CYS A 8 -0.52 -10.38 5.80
CA CYS A 8 0.93 -10.42 5.77
C CYS A 8 1.45 -11.73 6.38
N PRO A 9 1.51 -12.84 5.64
CA PRO A 9 2.08 -14.08 6.16
C PRO A 9 3.56 -13.91 6.46
N GLN A 10 3.99 -14.35 7.65
CA GLN A 10 5.39 -14.38 8.04
C GLN A 10 5.96 -15.79 7.87
N GLY A 11 7.19 -15.88 7.35
CA GLY A 11 7.91 -17.15 7.17
C GLY A 11 7.71 -17.84 5.82
N ILE A 12 7.18 -17.13 4.80
CA ILE A 12 7.22 -17.62 3.42
C ILE A 12 8.65 -17.49 2.90
N ALA A 13 9.20 -18.59 2.36
CA ALA A 13 10.47 -18.54 1.67
C ALA A 13 10.30 -17.93 0.27
N PRO A 14 11.24 -17.10 -0.20
CA PRO A 14 11.19 -16.56 -1.56
C PRO A 14 11.23 -17.70 -2.58
N ASP A 15 10.47 -17.55 -3.68
CA ASP A 15 10.55 -18.43 -4.84
C ASP A 15 11.49 -17.82 -5.91
N ARG A 16 11.63 -18.44 -7.09
CA ARG A 16 12.42 -17.91 -8.21
C ARG A 16 11.92 -16.53 -8.67
N GLU A 17 10.63 -16.26 -8.52
CA GLU A 17 9.98 -14.98 -8.77
C GLU A 17 8.77 -14.83 -7.83
N GLY A 18 8.79 -13.80 -6.99
CA GLY A 18 7.78 -13.49 -5.99
C GLY A 18 8.21 -13.83 -4.55
N PHE A 19 7.59 -13.13 -3.61
CA PHE A 19 7.79 -13.27 -2.17
C PHE A 19 9.22 -12.93 -1.70
N GLU A 20 9.91 -12.03 -2.40
CA GLU A 20 11.28 -11.62 -2.06
C GLU A 20 11.37 -10.65 -0.87
N ASN A 21 10.28 -9.96 -0.53
CA ASN A 21 10.22 -9.15 0.68
C ASN A 21 10.26 -10.05 1.93
N VAL A 22 10.90 -9.58 3.00
CA VAL A 22 11.05 -10.33 4.27
C VAL A 22 9.72 -10.93 4.72
N PHE A 23 8.63 -10.15 4.60
CA PHE A 23 7.27 -10.63 4.74
C PHE A 23 6.39 -10.06 3.62
N PRO A 24 5.90 -10.89 2.69
CA PRO A 24 5.07 -10.40 1.59
C PRO A 24 3.67 -10.02 2.08
N CYS A 25 3.05 -9.06 1.41
CA CYS A 25 1.61 -8.83 1.52
C CYS A 25 0.90 -9.63 0.43
N VAL A 26 -0.02 -10.51 0.80
CA VAL A 26 -0.71 -11.37 -0.17
C VAL A 26 -2.22 -11.19 -0.08
N TYR A 27 -2.93 -11.61 -1.11
CA TYR A 27 -4.38 -11.74 -1.11
C TYR A 27 -4.85 -13.07 -1.68
N VAL A 28 -6.05 -13.45 -1.27
CA VAL A 28 -6.85 -14.54 -1.80
C VAL A 28 -8.24 -14.03 -2.15
N VAL A 29 -8.88 -14.63 -3.15
CA VAL A 29 -10.24 -14.28 -3.57
C VAL A 29 -11.18 -15.44 -3.29
N GLY A 30 -12.29 -15.20 -2.62
CA GLY A 30 -13.20 -16.25 -2.15
C GLY A 30 -14.55 -15.70 -1.71
N ALA A 31 -15.20 -16.39 -0.78
CA ALA A 31 -16.49 -16.05 -0.22
C ALA A 31 -16.44 -16.09 1.32
N LEU A 32 -16.78 -15.00 2.00
CA LEU A 32 -16.93 -14.99 3.45
C LEU A 32 -18.33 -15.53 3.83
N VAL A 33 -18.36 -16.65 4.56
CA VAL A 33 -19.58 -17.29 5.07
C VAL A 33 -19.49 -17.36 6.58
N GLY A 34 -20.18 -16.45 7.28
CA GLY A 34 -20.03 -16.28 8.72
C GLY A 34 -18.61 -15.80 9.05
N THR A 35 -17.84 -16.65 9.73
CA THR A 35 -16.43 -16.40 10.07
C THR A 35 -15.46 -17.20 9.20
N GLU A 36 -15.94 -17.93 8.20
CA GLU A 36 -15.11 -18.79 7.35
C GLU A 36 -14.93 -18.19 5.96
N PHE A 37 -13.69 -18.19 5.46
CA PHE A 37 -13.39 -17.81 4.09
C PHE A 37 -13.33 -19.07 3.22
N ARG A 38 -14.36 -19.28 2.40
CA ARG A 38 -14.57 -20.46 1.56
C ARG A 38 -14.30 -20.14 0.09
N GLU A 39 -14.21 -21.17 -0.74
CA GLU A 39 -14.04 -21.04 -2.20
C GLU A 39 -12.85 -20.14 -2.61
N ALA A 40 -11.81 -20.15 -1.77
CA ALA A 40 -10.59 -19.42 -2.05
C ALA A 40 -9.91 -19.99 -3.30
N THR A 41 -9.20 -19.14 -4.04
CA THR A 41 -8.42 -19.51 -5.23
C THR A 41 -7.36 -20.59 -4.96
N GLY A 42 -6.99 -20.83 -3.69
CA GLY A 42 -6.00 -21.83 -3.29
C GLY A 42 -4.55 -21.36 -3.44
N GLU A 43 -4.33 -20.18 -4.03
CA GLU A 43 -3.02 -19.59 -4.28
C GLU A 43 -2.94 -18.21 -3.63
N PHE A 44 -1.79 -17.91 -3.02
CA PHE A 44 -1.46 -16.57 -2.54
C PHE A 44 -0.94 -15.74 -3.72
N THR A 45 -1.54 -14.58 -3.94
CA THR A 45 -1.04 -13.60 -4.90
C THR A 45 -0.53 -12.39 -4.14
N GLU A 46 0.68 -11.92 -4.46
CA GLU A 46 1.20 -10.68 -3.87
C GLU A 46 0.30 -9.49 -4.20
N LEU A 47 -0.03 -8.71 -3.18
CA LEU A 47 -0.81 -7.48 -3.31
C LEU A 47 0.04 -6.36 -3.92
N ASP A 48 1.35 -6.39 -3.70
CA ASP A 48 2.33 -5.48 -4.29
C ASP A 48 3.61 -6.29 -4.58
N ARG A 49 4.19 -6.07 -5.76
CA ARG A 49 5.44 -6.73 -6.21
C ARG A 49 6.66 -5.80 -6.14
N GLY A 50 6.51 -4.64 -5.51
CA GLY A 50 7.60 -3.73 -5.22
C GLY A 50 8.45 -4.20 -4.04
N PHE A 51 9.59 -3.56 -3.87
CA PHE A 51 10.59 -3.90 -2.85
C PHE A 51 10.20 -3.45 -1.44
N GLU A 52 9.29 -2.49 -1.29
CA GLU A 52 8.92 -1.88 -0.01
C GLU A 52 7.41 -1.72 0.10
N PHE A 53 6.75 -2.76 0.60
CA PHE A 53 5.32 -2.73 0.86
C PHE A 53 4.91 -3.71 1.96
N TYR A 54 4.41 -3.17 3.07
CA TYR A 54 3.98 -3.98 4.21
C TYR A 54 2.75 -3.39 4.93
N ALA A 55 2.05 -4.24 5.70
CA ALA A 55 0.93 -3.87 6.58
C ALA A 55 -0.14 -2.94 5.95
N PRO A 56 -0.75 -3.31 4.81
CA PRO A 56 -1.81 -2.52 4.21
C PRO A 56 -3.07 -2.50 5.09
N GLN A 57 -3.74 -1.36 5.09
CA GLN A 57 -5.06 -1.19 5.66
C GLN A 57 -6.04 -0.74 4.57
N ALA A 58 -7.26 -1.30 4.60
CA ALA A 58 -8.35 -0.91 3.72
C ALA A 58 -9.37 -0.03 4.44
N PHE A 59 -9.89 0.94 3.69
CA PHE A 59 -10.92 1.87 4.12
C PHE A 59 -12.03 1.89 3.07
N SER A 60 -13.28 1.96 3.51
CA SER A 60 -14.44 2.10 2.63
C SER A 60 -15.44 3.07 3.26
N GLN A 61 -16.15 3.84 2.44
CA GLN A 61 -17.22 4.68 2.94
C GLN A 61 -18.39 3.80 3.44
N GLN A 62 -18.92 4.11 4.62
CA GLN A 62 -20.07 3.38 5.16
C GLN A 62 -21.26 3.45 4.20
N GLY A 63 -21.86 2.28 3.90
CA GLY A 63 -23.01 2.17 2.99
C GLY A 63 -22.67 2.29 1.50
N SER A 64 -21.39 2.37 1.13
CA SER A 64 -20.97 2.31 -0.27
C SER A 64 -20.72 0.87 -0.72
N ASN A 65 -20.87 0.63 -2.03
CA ASN A 65 -20.49 -0.63 -2.66
C ASN A 65 -18.96 -0.79 -2.65
N THR A 66 -18.50 -2.02 -2.88
CA THR A 66 -17.08 -2.43 -2.92
C THR A 66 -16.18 -1.62 -3.87
N ASP A 67 -16.75 -0.83 -4.78
CA ASP A 67 -16.03 0.02 -5.74
C ASP A 67 -15.35 1.26 -5.11
N SER A 68 -15.54 1.48 -3.80
CA SER A 68 -15.00 2.61 -3.05
C SER A 68 -13.78 2.27 -2.17
N VAL A 69 -13.32 1.02 -2.17
CA VAL A 69 -12.25 0.60 -1.25
C VAL A 69 -10.95 1.30 -1.60
N VAL A 70 -10.38 2.00 -0.62
CA VAL A 70 -9.07 2.63 -0.69
C VAL A 70 -8.12 1.89 0.24
N ILE A 71 -6.91 1.60 -0.24
CA ILE A 71 -5.85 0.98 0.54
C ILE A 71 -4.63 1.88 0.62
N MET A 72 -3.97 1.83 1.77
CA MET A 72 -2.63 2.39 1.99
C MET A 72 -1.82 1.34 2.75
N GLY A 73 -0.55 1.19 2.39
CA GLY A 73 0.39 0.38 3.13
C GLY A 73 1.58 1.18 3.58
N TRP A 74 2.40 0.56 4.41
CA TRP A 74 3.72 1.03 4.74
C TRP A 74 4.63 0.84 3.54
N ALA A 75 5.22 1.92 3.03
CA ALA A 75 6.32 1.87 2.09
C ALA A 75 7.59 1.58 2.90
N GLY A 76 7.77 0.30 3.21
CA GLY A 76 8.78 -0.25 4.11
C GLY A 76 8.54 -1.74 4.34
N ASN A 77 9.46 -2.39 5.06
CA ASN A 77 9.35 -3.79 5.49
C ASN A 77 9.58 -3.90 7.00
N ALA A 78 8.93 -4.87 7.65
CA ALA A 78 9.07 -5.04 9.10
C ALA A 78 10.49 -5.43 9.48
N GLY A 79 11.11 -4.63 10.36
CA GLY A 79 12.48 -4.85 10.84
C GLY A 79 13.57 -4.25 9.94
N GLU A 80 13.21 -3.68 8.78
CA GLU A 80 14.16 -3.15 7.79
C GLU A 80 14.30 -1.62 7.90
N ASP A 81 14.72 -1.14 9.08
CA ASP A 81 14.79 0.30 9.38
C ASP A 81 16.13 0.96 8.99
N SER A 82 17.09 0.15 8.54
CA SER A 82 18.42 0.61 8.11
C SER A 82 18.37 1.26 6.73
N GLN A 83 17.72 2.43 6.63
CA GLN A 83 17.52 3.18 5.39
C GLN A 83 18.37 4.46 5.36
N PRO A 84 18.85 4.92 4.19
CA PRO A 84 19.63 6.15 4.07
C PRO A 84 18.94 7.40 4.65
N SER A 85 17.61 7.45 4.58
CA SER A 85 16.79 8.55 5.11
C SER A 85 16.97 8.77 6.61
N LEU A 86 17.36 7.73 7.35
CA LEU A 86 17.59 7.82 8.79
C LEU A 86 18.82 8.69 9.08
N GLU A 87 19.92 8.48 8.35
CA GLU A 87 21.14 9.27 8.51
C GLU A 87 20.99 10.68 7.92
N THR A 88 20.40 10.80 6.73
CA THR A 88 20.33 12.09 6.02
C THR A 88 19.21 12.99 6.51
N GLY A 89 18.19 12.44 7.17
CA GLY A 89 16.96 13.18 7.53
C GLY A 89 16.32 12.79 8.86
N GLY A 90 16.82 11.78 9.58
CA GLY A 90 16.27 11.38 10.88
C GLY A 90 14.89 10.72 10.82
N TRP A 91 14.49 10.20 9.66
CA TRP A 91 13.19 9.54 9.47
C TRP A 91 13.35 8.24 8.68
N VAL A 92 12.39 7.33 8.84
CA VAL A 92 12.38 6.04 8.17
C VAL A 92 10.97 5.71 7.68
N HIS A 93 10.89 5.23 6.45
CA HIS A 93 9.67 4.82 5.74
C HIS A 93 8.62 5.91 5.52
N THR A 94 7.62 5.60 4.69
CA THR A 94 6.42 6.42 4.51
C THR A 94 5.18 5.55 4.39
N LEU A 95 4.01 6.16 4.17
CA LEU A 95 2.88 5.45 3.58
C LEU A 95 3.00 5.46 2.06
N THR A 96 2.43 4.45 1.41
CA THR A 96 2.17 4.50 -0.03
C THR A 96 1.14 5.59 -0.35
N LEU A 97 1.06 5.97 -1.63
CA LEU A 97 -0.10 6.69 -2.15
C LEU A 97 -1.39 5.90 -1.82
N PRO A 98 -2.51 6.54 -1.48
CA PRO A 98 -3.79 5.86 -1.41
C PRO A 98 -4.17 5.31 -2.79
N ARG A 99 -4.59 4.05 -2.81
CA ARG A 99 -4.95 3.32 -4.03
C ARG A 99 -6.39 2.84 -3.95
N ARG A 100 -7.19 3.11 -4.98
CA ARG A 100 -8.49 2.46 -5.16
C ARG A 100 -8.23 1.00 -5.51
N MET A 101 -8.89 0.09 -4.81
CA MET A 101 -8.78 -1.35 -5.02
C MET A 101 -10.09 -1.88 -5.60
N THR A 102 -10.01 -2.55 -6.74
CA THR A 102 -11.16 -3.20 -7.39
C THR A 102 -10.84 -4.66 -7.70
N LEU A 103 -11.88 -5.49 -7.87
CA LEU A 103 -11.75 -6.90 -8.22
C LEU A 103 -12.29 -7.10 -9.65
N HIS A 104 -11.41 -7.44 -10.60
CA HIS A 104 -11.79 -7.74 -11.98
C HIS A 104 -11.35 -9.16 -12.34
N SER A 105 -12.29 -10.00 -12.78
CA SER A 105 -12.03 -11.38 -13.22
C SER A 105 -11.19 -12.20 -12.23
N GLY A 106 -11.45 -12.04 -10.93
CA GLY A 106 -10.74 -12.76 -9.87
C GLY A 106 -9.35 -12.21 -9.53
N ARG A 107 -8.95 -11.06 -10.09
CA ARG A 107 -7.67 -10.39 -9.79
C ARG A 107 -7.90 -9.03 -9.17
N VAL A 108 -7.07 -8.69 -8.19
CA VAL A 108 -7.07 -7.34 -7.62
C VAL A 108 -6.40 -6.38 -8.58
N HIS A 109 -7.07 -5.27 -8.86
CA HIS A 109 -6.53 -4.12 -9.59
C HIS A 109 -6.43 -2.94 -8.64
N GLN A 110 -5.37 -2.16 -8.81
CA GLN A 110 -5.10 -0.99 -8.00
C GLN A 110 -4.80 0.21 -8.91
N SER A 111 -5.43 1.33 -8.62
CA SER A 111 -5.15 2.62 -9.28
C SER A 111 -4.98 3.70 -8.21
N PRO A 112 -4.21 4.77 -8.47
CA PRO A 112 -4.21 5.94 -7.60
C PRO A 112 -5.65 6.38 -7.23
N ALA A 113 -5.89 6.65 -5.95
CA ALA A 113 -7.15 7.22 -5.47
C ALA A 113 -7.18 8.76 -5.57
N ILE A 114 -6.13 9.34 -6.15
CA ILE A 114 -5.96 10.78 -6.40
C ILE A 114 -6.02 10.98 -7.91
N ASP A 115 -6.67 12.06 -8.35
CA ASP A 115 -6.69 12.46 -9.75
C ASP A 115 -5.26 12.83 -10.21
N PRO A 116 -4.74 12.23 -11.29
CA PRO A 116 -3.45 12.64 -11.87
C PRO A 116 -3.33 14.14 -12.15
N ALA A 117 -4.43 14.83 -12.46
CA ALA A 117 -4.44 16.28 -12.64
C ALA A 117 -4.17 17.03 -11.32
N GLU A 118 -4.59 16.50 -10.17
CA GLU A 118 -4.23 17.07 -8.86
C GLU A 118 -2.73 16.90 -8.55
N LEU A 119 -2.09 15.87 -9.12
CA LEU A 119 -0.64 15.68 -9.05
C LEU A 119 0.13 16.58 -10.05
N ALA A 120 -0.53 17.21 -11.02
CA ALA A 120 0.15 18.06 -12.02
C ALA A 120 0.62 19.42 -11.47
N HIS A 121 0.24 19.77 -10.23
CA HIS A 121 0.64 21.02 -9.58
C HIS A 121 2.05 20.97 -8.93
N PHE A 122 2.75 19.84 -9.01
CA PHE A 122 4.14 19.73 -8.57
C PHE A 122 5.06 20.35 -9.61
N SER A 123 5.43 21.62 -9.43
CA SER A 123 6.55 22.22 -10.14
C SER A 123 7.81 22.08 -9.29
N VAL A 124 8.80 21.33 -9.78
CA VAL A 124 10.14 21.31 -9.19
C VAL A 124 10.86 22.57 -9.70
N ARG A 125 11.00 23.58 -8.85
CA ARG A 125 11.97 24.65 -9.10
C ARG A 125 13.32 24.19 -8.61
N ARG A 126 14.28 24.08 -9.53
CA ARG A 126 15.70 23.98 -9.17
C ARG A 126 16.18 25.41 -8.95
N ASP A 127 16.53 25.76 -7.72
CA ASP A 127 17.39 26.93 -7.52
C ASP A 127 18.82 26.51 -7.88
N ASP A 128 19.53 27.42 -8.55
CA ASP A 128 20.88 27.23 -9.11
C ASP A 128 21.98 27.16 -8.01
N GLY A 129 21.64 26.60 -6.84
CA GLY A 129 22.44 26.53 -5.62
C GLY A 129 22.11 25.31 -4.74
N GLY A 130 21.97 24.13 -5.34
CA GLY A 130 22.23 22.85 -4.66
C GLY A 130 21.10 22.15 -3.89
N GLU A 131 20.03 22.83 -3.49
CA GLU A 131 18.88 22.18 -2.81
C GLU A 131 17.55 22.58 -3.44
N GLY A 132 16.84 21.61 -4.03
CA GLY A 132 15.49 21.83 -4.53
C GLY A 132 14.49 21.83 -3.38
N VAL A 133 13.92 22.99 -3.06
CA VAL A 133 12.86 23.10 -2.05
C VAL A 133 11.49 22.93 -2.69
N VAL A 134 10.72 21.93 -2.25
CA VAL A 134 9.30 21.78 -2.62
C VAL A 134 8.47 22.72 -1.73
N THR A 135 8.01 23.85 -2.28
CA THR A 135 7.46 24.96 -1.48
C THR A 135 5.95 24.95 -1.22
N SER A 136 5.16 23.97 -1.70
CA SER A 136 3.76 23.88 -1.24
C SER A 136 3.13 22.50 -1.45
N LEU A 137 2.79 21.84 -0.34
CA LEU A 137 1.81 20.76 -0.32
C LEU A 137 0.49 21.32 0.23
N ASN A 138 -0.43 21.72 -0.65
CA ASN A 138 -1.77 22.16 -0.23
C ASN A 138 -2.59 21.03 0.43
N ARG A 139 -2.10 19.78 0.41
CA ARG A 139 -2.73 18.58 1.00
C ARG A 139 -1.69 17.59 1.55
N ALA A 140 -0.78 18.05 2.41
CA ALA A 140 0.01 17.13 3.23
C ALA A 140 -0.87 16.60 4.37
N PHE A 141 -1.15 15.30 4.38
CA PHE A 141 -1.81 14.65 5.51
C PHE A 141 -0.74 14.17 6.48
N ARG A 142 -0.68 14.77 7.67
CA ARG A 142 0.09 14.23 8.80
C ARG A 142 -0.80 13.23 9.53
N LEU A 143 -0.57 11.94 9.32
CA LEU A 143 -1.18 10.91 10.16
C LEU A 143 -0.46 10.92 11.51
N VAL A 144 -1.13 11.36 12.57
CA VAL A 144 -0.66 11.25 13.95
C VAL A 144 -1.39 10.08 14.59
N SER A 145 -0.77 8.90 14.63
CA SER A 145 -1.27 7.79 15.44
C SER A 145 -0.69 7.90 16.85
N SER A 146 -1.53 8.24 17.84
CA SER A 146 -1.19 8.06 19.25
C SER A 146 -1.56 6.64 19.66
N TRP A 147 -0.58 5.83 20.06
CA TRP A 147 -0.85 4.60 20.80
C TRP A 147 -1.02 4.98 22.27
N SER A 148 -2.17 4.64 22.86
CA SER A 148 -2.44 4.75 24.30
C SER A 148 -1.89 3.57 25.06
#